data_AF-A0A7D5S8C9-F1
#
_entry.id   AF-A0A7D5S8C9-F1
#
_cell.length_a   1.000
_cell.length_b   1.000
_cell.length_c   1.000
_cell.angle_alpha   90.00
_cell.angle_beta   90.00
_cell.angle_gamma   90.00
#
_symmetry.space_group_name_H-M   'P 1'
#
loop_
_entity.id
_entity.type
_entity.pdbx_description
1 polymer ?
#
loop_
_entity_poly.entity_id
_entity_poly.type
_entity_poly.pdbx_seq_one_letter_code
_entity_poly.pdbx_strand_id
1 'polypeptide(L)' 'MGRDALFNLLRNRGLLIRKTKQFHITTDSKHSFRKSPNLLENLDIQHAEQAFVSDITYIKTDQDMPI' A
#
# COMPACT_ATOMS: atom_id res chain seq x y z
N MET A 1 7.09 -21.13 -26.98
CA MET A 1 6.25 -21.10 -25.76
C MET A 1 6.15 -19.65 -25.29
N GLY A 2 4.95 -19.09 -25.17
CA GLY A 2 4.76 -17.71 -24.68
C GLY A 2 4.69 -17.64 -23.15
N ARG A 3 4.68 -16.42 -22.61
CA ARG A 3 4.55 -16.14 -21.16
C ARG A 3 3.39 -16.93 -20.54
N ASP A 4 2.21 -16.81 -21.13
CA ASP A 4 0.99 -17.40 -20.56
C ASP A 4 1.02 -18.92 -20.59
N ALA A 5 1.59 -19.51 -21.65
CA ALA A 5 1.78 -20.96 -21.76
C ALA A 5 2.73 -21.49 -20.67
N LEU A 6 3.82 -20.76 -20.38
CA LEU A 6 4.74 -21.09 -19.31
C LEU A 6 4.06 -21.00 -17.93
N PHE A 7 3.32 -19.92 -17.65
CA PHE A 7 2.60 -19.77 -16.38
C PHE A 7 1.51 -20.82 -16.18
N ASN A 8 0.82 -21.24 -17.25
CA ASN A 8 -0.15 -22.33 -17.20
C ASN A 8 0.52 -23.67 -16.87
N LEU A 9 1.68 -23.97 -17.47
CA LEU A 9 2.45 -25.16 -17.17
C LEU A 9 2.88 -25.18 -15.68
N LEU A 10 3.46 -24.08 -15.20
CA LEU A 10 3.90 -23.97 -13.81
C LEU A 10 2.74 -24.08 -12.82
N ARG A 11 1.56 -23.51 -13.15
CA ARG A 11 0.33 -23.64 -12.36
C ARG A 11 -0.13 -25.10 -12.27
N ASN A 12 -0.21 -25.79 -13.40
CA ASN A 12 -0.66 -27.18 -13.46
C ASN A 12 0.29 -28.15 -12.75
N ARG A 13 1.58 -27.80 -12.68
CA ARG A 13 2.61 -28.56 -11.96
C ARG A 13 2.76 -28.16 -10.48
N GLY A 14 1.96 -27.21 -9.98
CA GLY A 14 2.04 -26.75 -8.59
C GLY A 14 3.33 -25.99 -8.25
N LEU A 15 4.04 -25.46 -9.25
CA LEU A 15 5.34 -24.80 -9.11
C LEU A 15 5.25 -23.29 -8.91
N LEU A 16 4.03 -22.74 -8.80
CA LEU A 16 3.84 -21.33 -8.50
C LEU A 16 3.89 -21.10 -6.98
N ILE A 17 4.74 -20.16 -6.56
CA ILE A 17 4.79 -19.70 -5.17
C ILE A 17 3.41 -19.15 -4.78
N ARG A 18 2.86 -19.67 -3.68
CA ARG A 18 1.59 -19.18 -3.13
C ARG A 18 1.82 -17.77 -2.57
N LYS A 19 1.16 -16.78 -3.16
CA LYS A 19 1.14 -15.43 -2.60
C LYS A 19 0.35 -15.47 -1.29
N THR A 20 1.02 -15.36 -0.15
CA THR A 20 0.34 -15.12 1.12
C THR A 20 -0.17 -13.68 1.06
N LYS A 21 -1.48 -13.50 0.91
CA LYS A 21 -2.11 -12.18 1.01
C LYS A 21 -2.03 -11.70 2.45
N GLN A 22 -0.89 -11.13 2.86
CA GLN A 22 -0.79 -10.35 4.09
C GLN A 22 -1.06 -8.89 3.74
N PHE A 23 -2.34 -8.56 3.57
CA PHE A 23 -2.72 -7.15 3.56
C PHE A 23 -2.74 -6.68 5.01
N HIS A 24 -1.67 -6.02 5.44
CA HIS A 24 -1.74 -5.22 6.66
C HIS A 24 -2.40 -3.90 6.28
N ILE A 25 -3.58 -3.63 6.83
CA ILE A 25 -4.25 -2.34 6.65
C ILE A 25 -3.43 -1.33 7.45
N THR A 26 -2.58 -0.58 6.76
CA THR A 26 -1.69 0.44 7.37
C THR A 26 -2.40 1.76 7.62
N THR A 27 -3.64 1.90 7.16
CA THR A 27 -4.40 3.15 7.22
C THR A 27 -5.86 2.85 7.49
N ASP A 28 -6.45 3.48 8.50
CA ASP A 28 -7.90 3.42 8.74
C ASP A 28 -8.64 4.33 7.76
N SER A 29 -8.55 4.03 6.46
CA SER A 29 -9.23 4.80 5.42
C SER A 29 -10.76 4.58 5.39
N LYS A 30 -11.25 3.61 6.19
CA LYS A 30 -12.66 3.22 6.31
C LYS A 30 -13.26 3.79 7.59
N HIS A 31 -13.09 5.08 7.80
CA HIS A 31 -13.68 5.82 8.90
C HIS A 31 -14.87 6.70 8.45
N SER A 32 -15.73 7.07 9.39
CA SER A 32 -16.83 8.02 9.15
C SER A 32 -16.41 9.49 9.25
N PHE A 33 -15.15 9.77 9.61
CA PHE A 33 -14.65 11.15 9.70
C PHE A 33 -14.64 11.84 8.34
N ARG A 34 -14.79 13.16 8.36
CA ARG A 34 -14.73 14.00 7.16
C ARG A 34 -13.36 13.88 6.51
N LYS A 35 -13.34 13.59 5.21
CA LYS A 35 -12.13 13.59 4.40
C LYS A 35 -11.86 15.02 3.91
N SER A 36 -10.66 15.53 4.17
CA SER A 36 -10.23 16.80 3.61
C SER A 36 -10.04 16.64 2.09
N PRO A 37 -10.46 17.63 1.29
CA PRO A 37 -10.24 17.59 -0.15
C PRO A 37 -8.74 17.62 -0.47
N ASN A 38 -8.33 16.93 -1.53
CA ASN A 38 -6.96 17.00 -2.01
C ASN A 38 -6.74 18.34 -2.74
N LEU A 39 -6.09 19.29 -2.06
CA LEU A 39 -5.81 20.61 -2.62
C LEU A 39 -4.76 20.60 -3.75
N LEU A 40 -4.02 19.50 -3.90
CA LEU A 40 -2.99 19.34 -4.93
C LEU A 40 -3.52 18.77 -6.25
N GLU A 41 -4.78 18.29 -6.30
CA GLU A 41 -5.32 17.57 -7.46
C GLU A 41 -5.32 18.37 -8.77
N ASN A 42 -5.50 19.70 -8.69
CA ASN A 42 -5.51 20.61 -9.85
C ASN A 42 -4.42 21.69 -9.74
N LEU A 43 -3.40 21.47 -8.92
CA LEU A 43 -2.31 22.43 -8.73
C LEU A 43 -1.14 22.09 -9.66
N ASP A 44 -0.78 23.02 -10.55
CA ASP A 44 0.44 22.91 -11.37
C ASP A 44 1.66 23.30 -10.54
N ILE A 45 2.60 22.37 -10.36
CA ILE A 45 3.83 22.56 -9.59
C ILE A 45 4.97 22.88 -10.58
N GLN A 46 5.40 24.14 -10.60
CA GLN A 46 6.35 24.69 -11.56
C GLN A 46 7.78 24.76 -11.01
N HIS A 47 7.95 24.77 -9.69
CA HIS A 47 9.22 24.89 -8.99
C HIS A 47 9.27 23.99 -7.75
N ALA A 48 10.47 23.75 -7.23
CA ALA A 48 10.67 23.05 -5.96
C ALA A 48 9.98 23.78 -4.79
N GLU A 49 9.69 23.06 -3.70
CA GLU A 49 9.11 23.59 -2.45
C GLU A 49 7.66 24.11 -2.54
N GLN A 50 6.91 23.79 -3.60
CA GLN A 50 5.50 24.21 -3.74
C GLN A 50 4.48 23.21 -3.16
N ALA A 51 4.90 21.99 -2.88
CA ALA A 51 4.08 20.97 -2.24
C ALA A 51 4.95 20.13 -1.30
N PHE A 52 4.43 19.89 -0.10
CA PHE A 52 5.06 19.01 0.88
C PHE A 52 4.15 17.80 1.12
N VAL A 53 4.75 16.62 1.10
CA VAL A 53 4.08 15.37 1.44
C VAL A 53 4.74 14.83 2.70
N SER A 54 3.93 14.47 3.68
CA SER A 54 4.39 13.77 4.88
C SER A 54 3.62 12.46 5.02
N ASP A 55 4.29 11.46 5.57
CA ASP A 55 3.69 10.20 5.97
C ASP A 55 3.81 10.06 7.50
N ILE A 56 2.90 9.31 8.11
CA ILE A 56 2.94 9.02 9.54
C ILE A 56 3.26 7.55 9.75
N THR A 57 4.18 7.27 10.65
CA THR A 57 4.54 5.90 11.04
C THR A 57 4.29 5.73 12.52
N TYR A 58 3.54 4.69 12.88
CA TYR A 58 3.35 4.30 14.27
C TYR A 58 4.58 3.53 14.75
N ILE A 59 5.25 4.05 15.77
CA ILE A 59 6.32 3.35 16.49
C ILE A 59 5.69 2.68 17.69
N LYS A 60 5.77 1.35 17.75
CA LYS A 60 5.32 0.59 18.93
C LYS A 60 6.23 0.89 20.11
N THR A 61 5.63 1.09 21.27
CA THR A 61 6.37 1.30 22.53
C THR A 61 6.29 0.05 23.39
N ASP A 62 7.23 -0.11 24.34
CA ASP A 62 7.23 -1.26 25.27
C ASP A 62 5.98 -1.26 26.17
N GLN A 63 5.29 -0.14 26.32
CA GLN A 63 4.03 -0.04 27.08
C GLN A 63 2.86 -0.75 26.39
N ASP A 64 2.93 -0.94 25.08
CA ASP A 64 1.89 -1.61 24.28
C ASP A 64 2.12 -3.12 24.15
N MET A 65 3.20 -3.65 24.74
CA MET A 65 3.46 -5.09 24.75
C MET A 65 2.55 -5.76 25.81
N PRO A 66 1.72 -6.74 25.42
CA PRO A 66 1.04 -7.56 26.41
C PRO A 66 2.09 -8.32 27.23
N ILE A 67 1.94 -8.28 28.56
CA ILE A 67 2.72 -9.09 29.51
C ILE A 67 2.48 -10.57 29.24
#